data_AF-A0A1T1H7G4-F1
#
_entry.id   AF-A0A1T1H7G4-F1
#
_cell.length_a   1.000
_cell.length_b   1.000
_cell.length_c   1.000
_cell.angle_alpha   90.00
_cell.angle_beta   90.00
_cell.angle_gamma   90.00
#
_symmetry.space_group_name_H-M   'P 1'
#
loop_
_entity.id
_entity.type
_entity.pdbx_description
1 polymer ?
#
loop_
_entity_poly.entity_id
_entity_poly.type
_entity_poly.pdbx_seq_one_letter_code
_entity_poly.pdbx_strand_id
1 'polypeptide(L)'
;VLGNSLNMLLDLWFVLGLGWQVKGVALASVIADYCTLTLGLWLTQKQLVRWGLPLGRNLIRWSSYKRLMQVNQQLLVRTWALLLVMAIFTAQGAKFGADSLAANAILMQLVLFASFALDGFAHAAEALVGQSVGAKSRAHLKQVVIV
;
A
#
# COMPACT_ATOMS: atom_id res chain seq x y z
N VAL A 1 -4.18 -2.00 9.84
CA VAL A 1 -4.75 -3.00 10.77
C VAL A 1 -6.24 -2.77 10.99
N LEU A 2 -6.64 -1.63 11.58
CA LEU A 2 -8.04 -1.36 11.91
C LEU A 2 -8.99 -1.46 10.70
N GLY A 3 -8.64 -0.87 9.55
CA GLY A 3 -9.40 -1.00 8.31
C GLY A 3 -9.59 -2.45 7.86
N ASN A 4 -8.51 -3.23 7.77
CA ASN A 4 -8.59 -4.63 7.36
C ASN A 4 -9.41 -5.48 8.34
N SER A 5 -9.27 -5.25 9.65
CA SER A 5 -10.06 -5.96 10.66
C SER A 5 -11.55 -5.62 10.54
N LEU A 6 -11.87 -4.34 10.36
CA LEU A 6 -13.25 -3.89 10.17
C LEU A 6 -13.84 -4.42 8.86
N ASN A 7 -13.07 -4.39 7.77
CA ASN A 7 -13.46 -4.94 6.48
C ASN A 7 -13.80 -6.43 6.59
N MET A 8 -12.92 -7.23 7.18
CA MET A 8 -13.13 -8.67 7.40
C MET A 8 -14.40 -8.95 8.22
N LEU A 9 -14.63 -8.21 9.30
CA LEU A 9 -15.83 -8.38 10.13
C LEU A 9 -17.11 -8.03 9.37
N LEU A 10 -17.08 -6.95 8.59
CA LEU A 10 -18.22 -6.51 7.77
C LEU A 10 -18.48 -7.47 6.60
N ASP A 11 -17.45 -8.03 5.99
CA ASP A 11 -17.59 -9.06 4.95
C ASP A 11 -18.29 -10.30 5.49
N LEU A 12 -17.85 -10.81 6.65
CA LEU A 12 -18.48 -11.95 7.30
C LEU A 12 -19.95 -11.66 7.62
N TRP A 13 -20.27 -10.48 8.13
CA TRP A 13 -21.64 -10.11 8.43
C TRP A 13 -22.49 -9.93 7.17
N PHE A 14 -22.06 -9.12 6.21
CA PHE A 14 -22.87 -8.81 5.04
C PHE A 14 -23.04 -10.01 4.11
N VAL A 15 -22.01 -10.84 3.95
CA VAL A 15 -22.09 -12.02 3.08
C VAL A 15 -22.80 -13.18 3.77
N LEU A 16 -22.40 -13.56 5.00
CA LEU A 16 -22.97 -14.73 5.67
C LEU A 16 -24.28 -14.41 6.42
N GLY A 17 -24.38 -13.24 7.01
CA GLY A 17 -25.55 -12.82 7.80
C GLY A 17 -26.68 -12.24 6.97
N LEU A 18 -26.38 -11.34 6.02
CA LEU A 18 -27.39 -10.68 5.17
C LEU A 18 -27.56 -11.34 3.80
N GLY A 19 -26.71 -12.30 3.44
CA GLY A 19 -26.74 -12.97 2.12
C GLY A 19 -26.35 -12.05 0.96
N TRP A 20 -25.80 -10.87 1.25
CA TRP A 20 -25.37 -9.92 0.23
C TRP A 20 -24.00 -10.37 -0.26
N GLN A 21 -23.94 -11.04 -1.40
CA GLN A 21 -22.71 -11.56 -2.00
C GLN A 21 -21.76 -10.41 -2.43
N VAL A 22 -21.62 -10.16 -3.73
CA VAL A 22 -20.72 -9.14 -4.28
C VAL A 22 -21.05 -7.74 -3.76
N LYS A 23 -22.34 -7.43 -3.57
CA LYS A 23 -22.79 -6.14 -3.00
C LYS A 23 -22.34 -5.97 -1.54
N GLY A 24 -22.34 -7.05 -0.76
CA GLY A 24 -21.89 -7.02 0.64
C GLY A 24 -20.41 -6.72 0.72
N VAL A 25 -19.59 -7.43 -0.07
CA VAL A 25 -18.13 -7.22 -0.13
C VAL A 25 -17.78 -5.79 -0.55
N ALA A 26 -18.47 -5.25 -1.55
CA ALA A 26 -18.27 -3.88 -2.00
C ALA A 26 -18.60 -2.85 -0.90
N LEU A 27 -19.73 -3.00 -0.21
CA LEU A 27 -20.13 -2.09 0.87
C LEU A 27 -19.22 -2.19 2.09
N ALA A 28 -18.82 -3.40 2.48
CA ALA A 28 -17.89 -3.63 3.58
C ALA A 28 -16.55 -2.94 3.33
N SER A 29 -16.04 -2.99 2.09
CA SER A 29 -14.81 -2.30 1.67
C SER A 29 -14.94 -0.79 1.78
N VAL A 30 -16.00 -0.21 1.21
CA VAL A 30 -16.24 1.24 1.26
C VAL A 30 -16.36 1.73 2.70
N ILE A 31 -17.12 1.04 3.55
CA ILE A 31 -17.29 1.43 4.96
C ILE A 31 -15.96 1.36 5.71
N ALA A 32 -15.20 0.27 5.54
CA ALA A 32 -13.91 0.11 6.21
C ALA A 32 -12.91 1.20 5.79
N ASP A 33 -12.88 1.57 4.51
CA ASP A 33 -12.02 2.64 4.01
C ASP A 33 -12.41 4.01 4.59
N TYR A 34 -13.71 4.35 4.63
CA TYR A 34 -14.16 5.61 5.22
C TYR A 34 -13.93 5.66 6.74
N CYS A 35 -14.13 4.57 7.46
CA CYS A 35 -13.80 4.50 8.89
C CYS A 35 -12.30 4.68 9.13
N THR A 36 -11.45 4.09 8.29
CA THR A 36 -10.00 4.24 8.38
C THR A 36 -9.56 5.66 8.04
N LEU A 37 -10.16 6.26 7.01
CA LEU A 37 -9.90 7.64 6.59
C LEU A 37 -10.26 8.64 7.69
N THR A 38 -11.46 8.52 8.24
CA THR A 38 -11.95 9.42 9.31
C THR A 38 -11.08 9.32 10.56
N LEU A 39 -10.72 8.11 10.98
CA LEU A 39 -9.80 7.89 12.09
C LEU A 39 -8.40 8.47 11.80
N GLY A 40 -7.87 8.24 10.59
CA GLY A 40 -6.57 8.76 10.16
C GLY A 40 -6.53 10.30 10.17
N LEU A 41 -7.57 10.95 9.65
CA LEU A 41 -7.71 12.41 9.70
C LEU A 41 -7.79 12.93 11.14
N TRP A 42 -8.57 12.28 11.99
CA TRP A 42 -8.70 12.65 13.40
C TRP A 42 -7.37 12.54 14.16
N LEU A 43 -6.66 11.43 14.01
CA LEU A 43 -5.34 11.22 14.63
C LEU A 43 -4.32 12.24 14.11
N THR A 44 -4.33 12.50 12.80
CA THR A 44 -3.44 13.48 12.17
C THR A 44 -3.70 14.88 12.70
N GLN A 45 -4.97 15.29 12.78
CA GLN A 45 -5.35 16.59 13.33
C GLN A 45 -4.91 16.74 14.79
N LYS A 46 -5.13 15.71 15.61
CA LYS A 46 -4.69 15.68 17.02
C LYS A 46 -3.17 15.85 17.14
N GLN A 47 -2.41 15.18 16.27
CA GLN A 47 -0.95 15.25 16.28
C GLN A 47 -0.43 16.62 15.81
N LEU A 48 -1.04 17.21 14.78
CA LEU A 48 -0.66 18.55 14.29
C LEU A 48 -0.88 19.62 15.37
N VAL A 49 -2.01 19.56 16.08
CA VAL A 49 -2.30 20.46 17.21
C VAL A 49 -1.25 20.29 18.31
N ARG A 50 -0.87 19.04 18.63
CA ARG A 50 0.17 18.75 19.65
C ARG A 50 1.54 19.32 19.28
N TRP A 51 1.87 19.38 18.00
CA TRP A 51 3.13 19.93 17.49
C TRP A 51 3.08 21.43 17.21
N GLY A 52 1.95 22.09 17.48
CA GLY A 52 1.78 23.52 17.20
C GLY A 52 1.82 23.86 15.71
N LEU A 53 1.61 22.88 14.83
CA LEU A 53 1.66 23.07 13.38
C LEU A 53 0.27 23.53 12.90
N PRO A 54 0.15 24.74 12.33
CA PRO A 54 -1.14 25.23 11.86
C PRO A 54 -1.61 24.43 10.63
N LEU A 55 -2.84 23.92 10.67
CA LEU A 55 -3.59 23.46 9.49
C LEU A 55 -3.96 24.68 8.62
N GLY A 56 -2.97 25.27 7.94
CA GLY A 56 -3.12 26.48 7.15
C GLY A 56 -3.00 26.27 5.64
N ARG A 57 -3.12 27.37 4.88
CA ARG A 57 -2.95 27.47 3.41
C ARG A 57 -1.68 26.80 2.85
N ASN A 58 -0.68 26.50 3.68
CA ASN A 58 0.52 25.76 3.29
C ASN A 58 0.25 24.31 2.86
N LEU A 59 -0.86 23.71 3.30
CA LEU A 59 -1.31 22.40 2.82
C LEU A 59 -1.70 22.42 1.34
N ILE A 60 -2.08 23.58 0.80
CA ILE A 60 -2.56 23.74 -0.60
C ILE A 60 -1.46 24.37 -1.47
N ARG A 61 -0.18 24.10 -1.17
CA ARG A 61 0.92 24.52 -2.06
C ARG A 61 1.12 23.47 -3.14
N TRP A 62 0.59 23.75 -4.34
CA TRP A 62 0.75 22.90 -5.52
C TRP A 62 2.22 22.55 -5.82
N SER A 63 3.15 23.47 -5.54
CA SER A 63 4.60 23.24 -5.71
C SER A 63 5.13 22.09 -4.84
N SER A 64 4.62 21.92 -3.62
CA SER A 64 4.97 20.80 -2.74
C SER A 64 4.44 19.47 -3.27
N TYR A 65 3.20 19.46 -3.78
CA TYR A 65 2.61 18.27 -4.42
C TYR A 65 3.37 17.87 -5.68
N LYS A 66 3.81 18.84 -6.50
CA LYS A 66 4.61 18.56 -7.70
C LYS A 66 5.93 17.90 -7.37
N ARG A 67 6.63 18.36 -6.32
CA ARG A 67 7.87 17.71 -5.85
C ARG A 67 7.61 16.30 -5.34
N LEU A 68 6.54 16.09 -4.56
CA LEU A 68 6.11 14.76 -4.13
C LEU A 68 5.82 13.86 -5.33
N MET A 69 5.09 14.34 -6.32
CA MET A 69 4.80 13.59 -7.54
C MET A 69 6.08 13.23 -8.31
N GLN A 70 7.04 14.14 -8.45
CA GLN A 70 8.30 13.84 -9.14
C GLN A 70 9.08 12.70 -8.48
N VAL A 71 9.12 12.68 -7.15
CA VAL A 71 9.78 11.59 -6.41
C VAL A 71 9.01 10.27 -6.56
N ASN A 72 7.68 10.32 -6.53
CA ASN A 72 6.83 9.13 -6.60
C ASN A 72 6.55 8.62 -8.02
N GLN A 73 6.77 9.44 -9.06
CA GLN A 73 6.43 9.09 -10.44
C GLN A 73 7.20 7.85 -10.91
N GLN A 74 8.46 7.70 -10.51
CA GLN A 74 9.25 6.52 -10.85
C GLN A 74 8.67 5.25 -10.23
N LEU A 75 8.27 5.30 -8.95
CA LEU A 75 7.61 4.18 -8.26
C LEU A 75 6.26 3.85 -8.90
N LEU A 76 5.48 4.87 -9.26
CA LEU A 76 4.20 4.71 -9.94
C LEU A 76 4.38 4.00 -11.28
N VAL A 77 5.36 4.41 -12.09
CA VAL A 77 5.67 3.77 -13.37
C VAL A 77 6.09 2.32 -13.18
N ARG A 78 6.93 2.01 -12.18
CA ARG A 78 7.28 0.61 -11.83
C ARG A 78 6.03 -0.21 -11.53
N THR A 79 5.17 0.27 -10.64
CA THR A 79 3.96 -0.45 -10.24
C THR A 79 3.01 -0.65 -11.42
N TRP A 80 2.82 0.37 -12.26
CA TRP A 80 2.00 0.26 -13.47
C TRP A 80 2.57 -0.75 -14.46
N ALA A 81 3.89 -0.74 -14.69
CA ALA A 81 4.54 -1.70 -15.56
C ALA A 81 4.36 -3.14 -15.04
N LEU A 82 4.54 -3.37 -13.73
CA LEU A 82 4.31 -4.68 -13.13
C LEU A 82 2.86 -5.13 -13.25
N LEU A 83 1.89 -4.26 -12.97
CA LEU A 83 0.47 -4.56 -13.13
C LEU A 83 0.12 -4.91 -14.58
N LEU A 84 0.66 -4.17 -15.55
CA LEU A 84 0.47 -4.46 -16.97
C LEU A 84 1.05 -5.82 -17.37
N VAL A 85 2.28 -6.12 -16.93
CA VAL A 85 2.91 -7.42 -17.18
C VAL A 85 2.08 -8.55 -16.58
N MET A 86 1.61 -8.40 -15.34
CA MET A 86 0.78 -9.39 -14.66
C MET A 86 -0.57 -9.59 -15.37
N ALA A 87 -1.20 -8.49 -15.82
CA ALA A 87 -2.47 -8.53 -16.56
C ALA A 87 -2.30 -9.23 -17.91
N ILE A 88 -1.25 -8.89 -18.68
CA ILE A 88 -0.93 -9.53 -19.96
C ILE A 88 -0.61 -11.01 -19.75
N PHE A 89 0.18 -11.34 -18.73
CA PHE A 89 0.51 -12.73 -18.39
C PHE A 89 -0.73 -13.54 -18.07
N THR A 90 -1.66 -12.98 -17.28
CA THR A 90 -2.94 -13.63 -16.95
C THR A 90 -3.82 -13.80 -18.19
N ALA A 91 -3.97 -12.76 -19.01
CA ALA A 91 -4.76 -12.79 -20.23
C ALA A 91 -4.21 -13.79 -21.26
N GLN A 92 -2.88 -13.90 -21.37
CA GLN A 92 -2.23 -14.87 -22.23
C GLN A 92 -2.30 -16.29 -21.65
N GLY A 93 -2.16 -16.43 -20.32
CA GLY A 93 -2.35 -17.68 -19.58
C GLY A 93 -3.74 -18.29 -19.80
N ALA A 94 -4.78 -17.46 -19.86
CA ALA A 94 -6.15 -17.90 -20.12
C ALA A 94 -6.32 -18.57 -21.50
N LYS A 95 -5.49 -18.21 -22.48
CA LYS A 95 -5.52 -18.82 -23.83
C LYS A 95 -4.92 -20.23 -23.86
N PHE A 96 -4.12 -20.60 -22.87
CA PHE A 96 -3.50 -21.94 -22.77
C PHE A 96 -4.40 -22.99 -22.09
N GLY A 97 -5.63 -22.61 -21.71
CA GLY A 97 -6.59 -23.49 -21.05
C GLY A 97 -6.68 -23.27 -19.54
N ALA A 98 -7.76 -23.78 -18.94
CA ALA A 98 -8.11 -23.52 -17.54
C ALA A 98 -7.06 -24.02 -16.55
N ASP A 99 -6.48 -25.20 -16.80
CA ASP A 99 -5.49 -25.81 -15.91
C ASP A 99 -4.19 -25.00 -15.85
N SER A 100 -3.69 -24.54 -17.02
CA SER A 100 -2.51 -23.69 -17.10
C SER A 100 -2.76 -22.30 -16.49
N LEU A 101 -3.96 -21.74 -16.66
CA LEU A 101 -4.33 -20.47 -16.01
C LEU A 101 -4.35 -20.60 -14.48
N ALA A 102 -4.92 -21.68 -13.95
CA ALA A 102 -4.97 -21.95 -12.52
C ALA A 102 -3.56 -22.15 -11.92
N ALA A 103 -2.71 -22.93 -12.59
CA ALA A 103 -1.31 -23.12 -12.18
C ALA A 103 -0.54 -21.80 -12.18
N ASN A 104 -0.70 -20.99 -13.23
CA ASN A 104 -0.09 -19.67 -13.32
C ASN A 104 -0.58 -18.73 -12.20
N ALA A 105 -1.87 -18.75 -11.85
CA ALA A 105 -2.39 -17.95 -10.75
C ALA A 105 -1.72 -18.31 -9.42
N ILE A 106 -1.51 -19.60 -9.14
CA ILE A 106 -0.82 -20.06 -7.94
C ILE A 106 0.66 -19.62 -7.94
N LEU A 107 1.36 -19.80 -9.06
CA LEU A 107 2.76 -19.36 -9.20
C LEU A 107 2.91 -17.85 -8.96
N MET A 108 2.00 -17.06 -9.51
CA MET A 108 1.98 -15.61 -9.33
C MET A 108 1.72 -15.24 -7.87
N GLN A 109 0.84 -15.96 -7.18
CA GLN A 109 0.61 -15.77 -5.75
C GLN A 109 1.87 -16.06 -4.92
N LEU A 110 2.64 -17.09 -5.27
CA LEU A 110 3.92 -17.41 -4.61
C LEU A 110 4.97 -16.31 -4.86
N VAL A 111 5.05 -15.81 -6.09
CA VAL A 111 5.93 -14.68 -6.44
C VAL A 111 5.57 -13.44 -5.63
N LEU A 112 4.28 -13.11 -5.54
CA LEU A 112 3.81 -11.96 -4.75
C LEU A 112 4.09 -12.15 -3.26
N PHE A 113 3.88 -13.35 -2.73
CA PHE A 113 4.19 -13.67 -1.33
C PHE A 113 5.67 -13.44 -1.02
N ALA A 114 6.57 -13.99 -1.84
CA ALA A 114 8.01 -13.76 -1.69
C ALA A 114 8.38 -12.27 -1.84
N SER A 115 7.74 -11.57 -2.78
CA SER A 115 7.95 -10.14 -3.01
C SER A 115 7.56 -9.30 -1.78
N PHE A 116 6.42 -9.61 -1.13
CA PHE A 116 6.02 -8.89 0.09
C PHE A 116 6.98 -9.10 1.26
N ALA A 117 7.57 -10.30 1.38
CA ALA A 117 8.62 -10.53 2.38
C ALA A 117 9.87 -9.66 2.10
N LEU A 118 10.31 -9.60 0.85
CA LEU A 118 11.46 -8.78 0.42
C LEU A 118 11.18 -7.29 0.57
N ASP A 119 9.98 -6.82 0.22
CA ASP A 119 9.57 -5.42 0.38
C ASP A 119 9.61 -5.00 1.87
N GLY A 120 9.26 -5.92 2.79
CA GLY A 120 9.40 -5.68 4.22
C GLY A 120 10.85 -5.39 4.65
N PHE A 121 11.81 -6.19 4.18
CA PHE A 121 13.24 -5.94 4.40
C PHE A 121 13.70 -4.63 3.73
N ALA A 122 13.25 -4.38 2.51
CA ALA A 122 13.61 -3.18 1.76
C ALA A 122 13.12 -1.91 2.47
N HIS A 123 11.89 -1.88 2.98
CA HIS A 123 11.36 -0.73 3.72
C HIS A 123 12.08 -0.51 5.06
N ALA A 124 12.46 -1.58 5.76
CA ALA A 124 13.26 -1.46 6.97
C ALA A 124 14.64 -0.85 6.67
N ALA A 125 15.31 -1.32 5.60
CA ALA A 125 16.58 -0.76 5.14
C ALA A 125 16.42 0.70 4.70
N GLU A 126 15.38 1.04 3.94
CA GLU A 126 15.08 2.40 3.48
C GLU A 126 14.87 3.36 4.67
N ALA A 127 14.17 2.92 5.71
CA ALA A 127 14.00 3.70 6.94
C ALA A 127 15.33 3.95 7.68
N LEU A 128 16.17 2.93 7.82
CA LEU A 128 17.49 3.04 8.46
C LEU A 128 18.45 3.94 7.68
N VAL A 129 18.46 3.79 6.35
CA VAL A 129 19.22 4.67 5.44
C VAL A 129 18.69 6.10 5.54
N GLY A 130 17.37 6.29 5.49
CA GLY A 130 16.72 7.60 5.62
C GLY A 130 17.08 8.31 6.93
N GLN A 131 17.07 7.57 8.05
CA GLN A 131 17.49 8.09 9.36
C GLN A 131 18.98 8.47 9.36
N SER A 132 19.85 7.62 8.81
CA SER A 132 21.30 7.84 8.76
C SER A 132 21.68 9.05 7.89
N VAL A 133 21.05 9.18 6.73
CA VAL A 133 21.21 10.32 5.81
C VAL A 133 20.65 11.60 6.45
N GLY A 134 19.47 11.53 7.07
CA GLY A 134 18.86 12.65 7.80
C GLY A 134 19.73 13.16 8.95
N ALA A 135 20.41 12.25 9.66
CA ALA A 135 21.35 12.58 10.73
C ALA A 135 22.75 13.00 10.24
N LYS A 136 23.02 13.00 8.93
CA LYS A 136 24.33 13.26 8.30
C LYS A 136 25.47 12.34 8.82
N SER A 137 25.14 11.15 9.34
CA SER A 137 26.14 10.22 9.89
C SER A 137 26.59 9.19 8.86
N ARG A 138 27.76 9.42 8.27
CA ARG A 138 28.37 8.49 7.30
C ARG A 138 28.75 7.14 7.92
N ALA A 139 29.06 7.11 9.22
CA ALA A 139 29.42 5.89 9.94
C ALA A 139 28.22 4.94 10.09
N HIS A 140 27.06 5.48 10.49
CA HIS A 140 25.82 4.70 10.58
C HIS A 140 25.35 4.22 9.20
N LEU A 141 25.47 5.07 8.18
CA LEU A 141 25.14 4.66 6.80
C LEU A 141 25.98 3.46 6.34
N LYS A 142 27.29 3.44 6.63
CA LYS A 142 28.16 2.30 6.30
C LYS A 142 27.74 1.01 7.01
N GLN A 143 27.27 1.10 8.26
CA GLN A 143 26.79 -0.08 8.99
C GLN A 143 25.49 -0.64 8.41
N VAL A 144 24.61 0.20 7.86
CA VAL A 144 23.35 -0.23 7.23
C VAL A 144 23.58 -0.88 5.85
N VAL A 145 24.62 -0.48 5.12
CA VAL A 145 24.88 -0.93 3.73
C VAL A 145 25.80 -2.16 3.65
N ILE A 146 26.54 -2.49 4.71
CA ILE A 146 27.52 -3.60 4.72
C ILE A 146 26.93 -4.92 5.28
N VAL A 147 25.60 -5.00 5.48
CA VAL A 147 24.93 -6.27 5.86
C VAL A 147 24.53 -7.05 4.63
#